data_AF-A0A7X5ZIH1-F1
#
_entry.id   AF-A0A7X5ZIH1-F1
#
_cell.length_a   1.000
_cell.length_b   1.000
_cell.length_c   1.000
_cell.angle_alpha   90.00
_cell.angle_beta   90.00
_cell.angle_gamma   90.00
#
_symmetry.space_group_name_H-M   'P 1'
#
loop_
_entity.id
_entity.type
_entity.pdbx_description
1 polymer ?
#
loop_
_entity_poly.entity_id
_entity_poly.type
_entity_poly.pdbx_seq_one_letter_code
_entity_poly.pdbx_strand_id
1 'polypeptide(L)'
;MKSVTGQALIGLALMAVVLGFSTLHDFHDARLATPERIALAAVAALAWVAYTWKTARRGLVRPPSLPASGAIMVIHASQTGFATELAERTANSLRSAGRQVDLLSLSQVDEKRLLAVQQALFIVSTTGEGDAPDLATGFRRNVMSTHPALQGLRYAVLALGDRDYEDFCAFGHELDRWLRESGASTWFDLVEVNNGDDGALRHWQHQLTHVAGASDSADWKRPDYALWTLRERRLLNPGSAGQPCFHLALVPDDPTRLAWAAGDIAEIGPRKTRDDEQTLPHREYSIASIPADGELHLVVRQMRDEDGRLGQGSGWLTAIAAEGDTIDLRIRSNPGFHAPDDACPLLLIGNGTGIAGLRALMKTRITRGHHRNWLLYGERQAAIDRLHVDELERWKATGCIERLDLIWSRDAEGPRYVQDHLRQCAGHLRHWINQGASIYVCGSLAGMAPGVDSALRDILGHSAVEHLLTTTRYRRDVY
;
A
#
# COMPACT_ATOMS: atom_id res chain seq x y z
N MET A 1 0.35 -23.43 13.53
CA MET A 1 0.04 -24.21 14.75
C MET A 1 -0.92 -23.49 15.69
N LYS A 2 -0.73 -22.20 16.02
CA LYS A 2 -1.60 -21.47 16.99
C LYS A 2 -3.10 -21.41 16.64
N SER A 3 -3.49 -21.41 15.36
CA SER A 3 -4.91 -21.39 14.95
C SER A 3 -5.63 -22.73 15.16
N VAL A 4 -4.91 -23.85 15.05
CA VAL A 4 -5.47 -25.20 15.22
C VAL A 4 -5.75 -25.46 16.70
N THR A 5 -4.85 -25.04 17.59
CA THR A 5 -5.04 -25.13 19.04
C THR A 5 -6.19 -24.25 19.52
N GLY A 6 -6.34 -23.03 18.96
CA GLY A 6 -7.46 -22.15 19.29
C GLY A 6 -8.82 -22.72 18.87
N GLN A 7 -8.92 -23.31 17.68
CA GLN A 7 -10.16 -23.95 17.22
C GLN A 7 -10.47 -25.25 17.99
N ALA A 8 -9.46 -26.02 18.39
CA ALA A 8 -9.64 -27.19 19.24
C ALA A 8 -10.20 -26.80 20.64
N LEU A 9 -9.71 -25.69 21.21
CA LEU A 9 -10.22 -25.16 22.48
C LEU A 9 -11.67 -24.68 22.38
N ILE A 10 -12.03 -24.01 21.29
CA ILE A 10 -13.43 -23.58 21.04
C ILE A 10 -14.34 -24.80 20.84
N GLY A 11 -13.87 -25.83 20.12
CA GLY A 11 -14.59 -27.08 19.96
C GLY A 11 -14.84 -27.81 21.29
N LEU A 12 -13.82 -27.89 22.14
CA LEU A 12 -13.93 -28.44 23.50
C LEU A 12 -14.89 -27.62 24.38
N ALA A 13 -14.84 -26.28 24.31
CA ALA A 13 -15.73 -25.41 25.05
C ALA A 13 -17.20 -25.57 24.61
N LEU A 14 -17.46 -25.66 23.30
CA LEU A 14 -18.81 -25.91 22.78
C LEU A 14 -19.33 -27.29 23.20
N MET A 15 -18.48 -28.31 23.19
CA MET A 15 -18.86 -29.66 23.62
C MET A 15 -19.16 -29.70 25.13
N ALA A 16 -18.39 -28.97 25.95
CA ALA A 16 -18.66 -28.81 27.37
C ALA A 16 -19.97 -28.05 27.65
N VAL A 17 -20.31 -27.04 26.84
CA VAL A 17 -21.59 -26.34 26.92
C VAL A 17 -22.75 -27.26 26.54
N VAL A 18 -22.62 -28.06 25.48
CA VAL A 18 -23.65 -29.05 25.08
C VAL A 18 -23.85 -30.09 26.18
N LEU A 19 -22.76 -30.61 26.77
CA LEU A 19 -22.82 -31.55 27.91
C LEU A 19 -23.46 -30.89 29.14
N GLY A 20 -23.13 -29.62 29.43
CA GLY A 20 -23.73 -28.86 30.53
C GLY A 20 -25.22 -28.57 30.34
N PHE A 21 -25.67 -28.30 29.11
CA PHE A 21 -27.10 -28.17 28.81
C PHE A 21 -27.84 -29.51 28.86
N SER A 22 -27.14 -30.62 28.57
CA SER A 22 -27.74 -31.96 28.64
C SER A 22 -28.06 -32.43 30.06
N THR A 23 -27.41 -31.87 31.09
CA THR A 23 -27.76 -32.18 32.48
C THR A 23 -28.93 -31.36 33.02
N LEU A 24 -29.38 -30.35 32.28
CA LEU A 24 -30.47 -29.44 32.64
C LEU A 24 -31.79 -29.75 31.91
N HIS A 25 -31.85 -30.84 31.14
CA HIS A 25 -33.04 -31.28 30.42
C HIS A 25 -33.33 -32.76 30.71
N ASP A 26 -34.58 -33.06 31.06
CA ASP A 26 -35.02 -34.44 31.25
C ASP A 26 -35.35 -35.06 29.88
N PHE A 27 -34.43 -35.85 29.34
CA PHE A 27 -34.53 -36.43 28.00
C PHE A 27 -35.43 -37.68 27.94
N HIS A 28 -36.30 -37.88 28.92
CA HIS A 28 -37.14 -39.08 29.04
C HIS A 28 -38.04 -39.34 27.81
N ASP A 29 -38.40 -38.30 27.06
CA ASP A 29 -39.16 -38.35 25.79
C ASP A 29 -38.33 -37.99 24.54
N ALA A 30 -37.02 -37.81 24.68
CA ALA A 30 -36.15 -37.48 23.56
C ALA A 30 -35.94 -38.72 22.69
N ARG A 31 -36.61 -38.74 21.53
CA ARG A 31 -36.36 -39.77 20.52
C ARG A 31 -34.88 -39.70 20.11
N LEU A 32 -34.14 -40.79 20.39
CA LEU A 32 -32.77 -40.98 19.92
C LEU A 32 -32.71 -40.61 18.44
N ALA A 33 -31.76 -39.74 18.07
CA ALA A 33 -31.60 -39.30 16.70
C ALA A 33 -31.53 -40.52 15.78
N THR A 34 -32.33 -40.53 14.71
CA THR A 34 -32.31 -41.63 13.74
C THR A 34 -30.89 -41.81 13.19
N PRO A 35 -30.48 -43.03 12.82
CA PRO A 35 -29.13 -43.29 12.29
C PRO A 35 -28.75 -42.34 11.14
N GLU A 36 -29.73 -41.95 10.33
CA GLU A 36 -29.60 -40.99 9.23
C GLU A 36 -29.20 -39.59 9.71
N ARG A 37 -29.78 -39.10 10.81
CA ARG A 37 -29.45 -37.79 11.39
C ARG A 37 -28.04 -37.77 11.99
N ILE A 38 -27.64 -38.88 12.61
CA ILE A 38 -26.27 -39.06 13.13
C ILE A 38 -25.26 -39.06 11.98
N ALA A 39 -25.57 -39.79 10.89
CA ALA A 39 -24.74 -39.81 9.69
C ALA A 39 -24.62 -38.42 9.05
N LEU A 40 -25.71 -37.67 8.92
CA LEU A 40 -25.70 -36.32 8.37
C LEU A 40 -24.87 -35.34 9.23
N ALA A 41 -24.99 -35.43 10.55
CA ALA A 41 -24.18 -34.63 11.47
C ALA A 41 -22.67 -34.95 11.36
N ALA A 42 -22.32 -36.24 11.22
CA ALA A 42 -20.94 -36.67 11.02
C ALA A 42 -20.36 -36.14 9.69
N VAL A 43 -21.16 -36.19 8.61
CA VAL A 43 -20.76 -35.63 7.30
C VAL A 43 -20.57 -34.11 7.38
N ALA A 44 -21.47 -33.39 8.04
CA ALA A 44 -21.35 -31.95 8.23
C ALA A 44 -20.10 -31.57 9.05
N ALA A 45 -19.80 -32.33 10.10
CA ALA A 45 -18.60 -32.13 10.91
C ALA A 45 -17.32 -32.40 10.10
N LEU A 46 -17.27 -33.49 9.33
CA LEU A 46 -16.14 -33.81 8.45
C LEU A 46 -15.95 -32.76 7.34
N ALA A 47 -17.05 -32.27 6.75
CA ALA A 47 -17.01 -31.20 5.76
C ALA A 47 -16.49 -29.88 6.36
N TRP A 48 -16.90 -29.56 7.59
CA TRP A 48 -16.38 -28.39 8.30
C TRP A 48 -14.90 -28.53 8.63
N VAL A 49 -14.45 -29.69 9.11
CA VAL A 49 -13.02 -29.99 9.35
C VAL A 49 -12.21 -29.91 8.06
N ALA A 50 -12.71 -30.46 6.96
CA ALA A 50 -12.03 -30.38 5.66
C ALA A 50 -11.95 -28.93 5.15
N TYR A 51 -13.03 -28.16 5.31
CA TYR A 51 -13.09 -26.74 4.94
C TYR A 51 -12.15 -25.88 5.79
N THR A 52 -12.10 -26.08 7.11
CA THR A 52 -11.17 -25.38 8.01
C THR A 52 -9.71 -25.76 7.71
N TRP A 53 -9.44 -27.01 7.37
CA TRP A 53 -8.10 -27.43 6.98
C TRP A 53 -7.66 -26.84 5.63
N LYS A 54 -8.58 -26.76 4.66
CA LYS A 54 -8.34 -26.14 3.34
C LYS A 54 -8.12 -24.64 3.45
N THR A 55 -8.89 -23.94 4.29
CA THR A 55 -8.72 -22.49 4.52
C THR A 55 -7.46 -22.19 5.35
N ALA A 56 -7.15 -23.01 6.35
CA ALA A 56 -5.91 -22.88 7.12
C ALA A 56 -4.65 -23.12 6.27
N ARG A 57 -4.73 -23.96 5.22
CA ARG A 57 -3.63 -24.19 4.27
C ARG A 57 -3.49 -23.11 3.20
N ARG A 58 -4.57 -22.40 2.85
CA ARG A 58 -4.55 -21.32 1.84
C ARG A 58 -3.86 -20.04 2.32
N GLY A 59 -3.68 -19.84 3.62
CA GLY A 59 -2.93 -18.71 4.20
C GLY A 59 -1.45 -19.00 4.49
N LEU A 60 -0.96 -20.22 4.24
CA LEU A 60 0.47 -20.52 4.33
C LEU A 60 1.11 -20.18 2.99
N VAL A 61 1.52 -18.92 2.83
CA VAL A 61 2.55 -18.56 1.85
C VAL A 61 3.69 -19.56 2.06
N ARG A 62 3.95 -20.39 1.05
CA ARG A 62 5.08 -21.32 1.10
C ARG A 62 6.31 -20.44 1.32
N PRO A 63 7.04 -20.57 2.44
CA PRO A 63 8.23 -19.77 2.63
C PRO A 63 9.11 -20.04 1.42
N PRO A 64 9.66 -18.99 0.76
CA PRO A 64 10.62 -19.17 -0.32
C PRO A 64 11.72 -20.15 0.13
N SER A 65 12.41 -20.83 -0.77
CA SER A 65 13.59 -21.60 -0.39
C SER A 65 14.61 -20.72 0.33
N LEU A 66 15.45 -21.30 1.20
CA LEU A 66 16.61 -20.59 1.74
C LEU A 66 17.46 -20.07 0.56
N PRO A 67 18.13 -18.92 0.71
CA PRO A 67 18.94 -18.35 -0.35
C PRO A 67 19.98 -19.36 -0.84
N ALA A 68 20.22 -19.39 -2.15
CA ALA A 68 21.25 -20.25 -2.73
C ALA A 68 22.63 -19.84 -2.18
N SER A 69 23.51 -20.82 -1.97
CA SER A 69 24.85 -20.55 -1.45
C SER A 69 25.61 -19.59 -2.39
N GLY A 70 26.03 -18.42 -1.88
CA GLY A 70 26.72 -17.40 -2.65
C GLY A 70 25.83 -16.42 -3.43
N ALA A 71 24.51 -16.53 -3.35
CA ALA A 71 23.60 -15.55 -3.96
C ALA A 71 23.60 -14.23 -3.17
N ILE A 72 23.52 -13.11 -3.89
CA ILE A 72 23.32 -11.78 -3.30
C ILE A 72 21.82 -11.61 -3.10
N MET A 73 21.41 -11.31 -1.88
CA MET A 73 20.02 -10.97 -1.59
C MET A 73 19.80 -9.48 -1.81
N VAL A 74 18.92 -9.12 -2.73
CA VAL A 74 18.48 -7.73 -2.93
C VAL A 74 17.12 -7.60 -2.25
N ILE A 75 17.05 -6.74 -1.24
CA ILE A 75 15.92 -6.61 -0.33
C ILE A 75 15.33 -5.22 -0.50
N HIS A 76 14.02 -5.12 -0.68
CA HIS A 76 13.37 -3.82 -0.82
C HIS A 76 12.23 -3.61 0.16
N ALA A 77 12.10 -2.37 0.62
CA ALA A 77 10.90 -1.88 1.31
C ALA A 77 10.50 -0.54 0.70
N SER A 78 9.32 -0.50 0.08
CA SER A 78 8.81 0.72 -0.54
C SER A 78 7.37 0.95 -0.13
N GLN A 79 7.01 2.22 0.11
CA GLN A 79 5.61 2.60 0.27
C GLN A 79 4.95 2.80 -1.10
N THR A 80 5.52 3.67 -1.92
CA THR A 80 4.92 4.03 -3.20
C THR A 80 5.41 3.15 -4.34
N GLY A 81 6.60 2.53 -4.24
CA GLY A 81 7.16 1.57 -5.21
C GLY A 81 8.55 1.95 -5.77
N PHE A 82 9.04 3.17 -5.55
CA PHE A 82 10.33 3.63 -6.08
C PHE A 82 11.53 2.78 -5.62
N ALA A 83 11.55 2.41 -4.33
CA ALA A 83 12.59 1.53 -3.78
C ALA A 83 12.54 0.11 -4.39
N THR A 84 11.35 -0.36 -4.77
CA THR A 84 11.18 -1.63 -5.49
C THR A 84 11.79 -1.55 -6.88
N GLU A 85 11.54 -0.48 -7.64
CA GLU A 85 12.12 -0.29 -8.97
C GLU A 85 13.66 -0.24 -8.92
N LEU A 86 14.23 0.48 -7.94
CA LEU A 86 15.68 0.54 -7.75
C LEU A 86 16.26 -0.81 -7.34
N ALA A 87 15.53 -1.61 -6.57
CA ALA A 87 15.93 -2.97 -6.23
C ALA A 87 15.88 -3.91 -7.45
N GLU A 88 14.88 -3.80 -8.32
CA GLU A 88 14.82 -4.53 -9.58
C GLU A 88 15.98 -4.15 -10.51
N ARG A 89 16.29 -2.85 -10.64
CA ARG A 89 17.45 -2.35 -11.40
C ARG A 89 18.76 -2.86 -10.82
N THR A 90 18.91 -2.81 -9.49
CA THR A 90 20.07 -3.36 -8.76
C THR A 90 20.22 -4.85 -9.04
N ALA A 91 19.14 -5.62 -8.93
CA ALA A 91 19.15 -7.06 -9.18
C ALA A 91 19.49 -7.39 -10.64
N ASN A 92 18.94 -6.65 -11.59
CA ASN A 92 19.21 -6.85 -13.02
C ASN A 92 20.66 -6.49 -13.37
N SER A 93 21.21 -5.42 -12.80
CA SER A 93 22.62 -5.05 -12.98
C SER A 93 23.55 -6.15 -12.46
N LEU A 94 23.30 -6.67 -11.26
CA LEU A 94 24.07 -7.78 -10.68
C LEU A 94 23.94 -9.09 -11.48
N ARG A 95 22.72 -9.42 -11.93
CA ARG A 95 22.47 -10.60 -12.79
C ARG A 95 23.20 -10.49 -14.13
N SER A 96 23.21 -9.30 -14.73
CA SER A 96 23.93 -9.03 -15.98
C SER A 96 25.43 -9.19 -15.82
N ALA A 97 25.95 -8.91 -14.63
CA ALA A 97 27.33 -9.19 -14.24
C ALA A 97 27.60 -10.65 -13.82
N GLY A 98 26.65 -11.57 -14.07
CA GLY A 98 26.80 -13.00 -13.80
C GLY A 98 26.62 -13.43 -12.35
N ARG A 99 26.14 -12.54 -11.47
CA ARG A 99 25.86 -12.88 -10.06
C ARG A 99 24.49 -13.54 -9.91
N GLN A 100 24.39 -14.51 -9.02
CA GLN A 100 23.09 -15.03 -8.60
C GLN A 100 22.43 -14.04 -7.64
N VAL A 101 21.16 -13.70 -7.90
CA VAL A 101 20.43 -12.69 -7.14
C VAL A 101 19.03 -13.15 -6.78
N ASP A 102 18.77 -13.14 -5.47
CA ASP A 102 17.44 -13.32 -4.89
C ASP A 102 16.84 -11.95 -4.57
N LEU A 103 15.80 -11.55 -5.30
CA LEU A 103 15.07 -10.30 -5.06
C LEU A 103 13.87 -10.58 -4.14
N LEU A 104 13.81 -9.90 -2.99
CA LEU A 104 12.80 -10.13 -1.97
C LEU A 104 12.24 -8.81 -1.42
N SER A 105 10.96 -8.80 -1.06
CA SER A 105 10.42 -7.76 -0.18
C SER A 105 10.93 -7.98 1.24
N LEU A 106 11.19 -6.89 1.97
CA LEU A 106 11.60 -6.94 3.38
C LEU A 106 10.59 -7.70 4.26
N SER A 107 9.30 -7.68 3.90
CA SER A 107 8.23 -8.46 4.55
C SER A 107 8.43 -9.99 4.49
N GLN A 108 9.25 -10.48 3.57
CA GLN A 108 9.54 -11.90 3.35
C GLN A 108 10.84 -12.35 4.03
N VAL A 109 11.57 -11.42 4.64
CA VAL A 109 12.85 -11.68 5.31
C VAL A 109 12.58 -12.02 6.78
N ASP A 110 13.11 -13.15 7.24
CA ASP A 110 13.08 -13.57 8.63
C ASP A 110 14.51 -13.77 9.17
N GLU A 111 14.61 -13.98 10.48
CA GLU A 111 15.90 -14.19 11.16
C GLU A 111 16.71 -15.35 10.55
N LYS A 112 16.04 -16.44 10.17
CA LYS A 112 16.69 -17.62 9.59
C LYS A 112 17.34 -17.31 8.24
N ARG A 113 16.68 -16.51 7.40
CA ARG A 113 17.27 -16.06 6.12
C ARG A 113 18.47 -15.15 6.34
N LEU A 114 18.36 -14.20 7.28
CA LEU A 114 19.46 -13.29 7.58
C LEU A 114 20.70 -14.01 8.11
N LEU A 115 20.51 -15.04 8.94
CA LEU A 115 21.62 -15.87 9.42
C LEU A 115 22.22 -16.76 8.32
N ALA A 116 21.44 -17.13 7.30
CA ALA A 116 21.90 -17.98 6.21
C ALA A 116 22.60 -17.22 5.08
N VAL A 117 22.31 -15.93 4.91
CA VAL A 117 22.83 -15.12 3.81
C VAL A 117 24.17 -14.48 4.17
N GLN A 118 25.09 -14.46 3.21
CA GLN A 118 26.41 -13.85 3.37
C GLN A 118 26.49 -12.44 2.79
N GLN A 119 25.61 -12.13 1.83
CA GLN A 119 25.64 -10.87 1.06
C GLN A 119 24.22 -10.34 0.88
N ALA A 120 23.95 -9.12 1.34
CA ALA A 120 22.65 -8.48 1.20
C ALA A 120 22.75 -6.99 0.78
N LEU A 121 21.83 -6.52 -0.05
CA LEU A 121 21.68 -5.12 -0.40
C LEU A 121 20.27 -4.70 -0.02
N PHE A 122 20.13 -3.68 0.83
CA PHE A 122 18.85 -3.17 1.29
C PHE A 122 18.54 -1.86 0.59
N ILE A 123 17.39 -1.79 -0.09
CA ILE A 123 16.89 -0.59 -0.75
C ILE A 123 15.57 -0.22 -0.07
N VAL A 124 15.60 0.78 0.81
CA VAL A 124 14.48 1.06 1.73
C VAL A 124 14.09 2.53 1.67
N SER A 125 12.80 2.81 1.54
CA SER A 125 12.26 4.17 1.70
C SER A 125 11.89 4.46 3.14
N THR A 126 11.92 5.73 3.52
CA THR A 126 11.28 6.26 4.72
C THR A 126 9.90 6.82 4.36
N THR A 127 8.94 6.77 5.29
CA THR A 127 7.58 7.31 5.11
C THR A 127 7.24 8.33 6.19
N GLY A 128 6.54 9.40 5.83
CA GLY A 128 6.01 10.38 6.79
C GLY A 128 7.09 10.99 7.66
N GLU A 129 6.85 10.97 8.97
CA GLU A 129 7.74 11.51 10.01
C GLU A 129 8.84 10.52 10.39
N GLY A 130 9.56 9.96 9.41
CA GLY A 130 10.68 9.07 9.69
C GLY A 130 10.35 7.58 9.85
N ASP A 131 9.10 7.18 9.65
CA ASP A 131 8.64 5.80 9.85
C ASP A 131 9.09 4.83 8.75
N ALA A 132 9.08 3.55 9.10
CA ALA A 132 9.29 2.44 8.17
C ALA A 132 8.06 2.24 7.27
N PRO A 133 8.22 1.85 5.99
CA PRO A 133 7.12 1.50 5.11
C PRO A 133 6.27 0.34 5.68
N ASP A 134 5.02 0.23 5.21
CA ASP A 134 4.09 -0.81 5.69
C ASP A 134 4.68 -2.22 5.62
N LEU A 135 5.32 -2.51 4.48
CA LEU A 135 5.97 -3.79 4.21
C LEU A 135 7.18 -4.07 5.13
N ALA A 136 7.75 -3.03 5.75
CA ALA A 136 8.85 -3.13 6.70
C ALA A 136 8.39 -3.26 8.15
N THR A 137 7.15 -2.90 8.48
CA THR A 137 6.65 -2.85 9.86
C THR A 137 6.76 -4.19 10.58
N GLY A 138 6.42 -5.29 9.88
CA GLY A 138 6.52 -6.64 10.43
C GLY A 138 7.97 -7.07 10.69
N PHE A 139 8.89 -6.70 9.80
CA PHE A 139 10.32 -6.96 9.95
C PHE A 139 10.91 -6.15 11.12
N ARG A 140 10.62 -4.85 11.19
CA ARG A 140 11.04 -3.96 12.27
C ARG A 140 10.61 -4.49 13.64
N ARG A 141 9.35 -4.93 13.77
CA ARG A 141 8.85 -5.44 15.05
C ARG A 141 9.40 -6.82 15.42
N ASN A 142 9.46 -7.75 14.48
CA ASN A 142 9.72 -9.16 14.80
C ASN A 142 11.19 -9.58 14.65
N VAL A 143 11.94 -8.88 13.80
CA VAL A 143 13.35 -9.19 13.51
C VAL A 143 14.24 -8.12 14.12
N MET A 144 13.97 -6.83 13.89
CA MET A 144 14.83 -5.76 14.44
C MET A 144 14.72 -5.59 15.97
N SER A 145 13.66 -6.10 16.59
CA SER A 145 13.58 -6.19 18.06
C SER A 145 14.47 -7.27 18.68
N THR A 146 15.06 -8.11 17.83
CA THR A 146 16.06 -9.12 18.21
C THR A 146 17.43 -8.67 17.71
N HIS A 147 18.50 -9.21 18.30
CA HIS A 147 19.88 -8.94 17.88
C HIS A 147 20.55 -10.26 17.48
N PRO A 148 20.20 -10.84 16.32
CA PRO A 148 20.84 -12.04 15.83
C PRO A 148 22.32 -11.79 15.55
N ALA A 149 23.14 -12.82 15.71
CA ALA A 149 24.57 -12.74 15.47
C ALA A 149 24.87 -12.78 13.95
N LEU A 150 24.96 -11.60 13.31
CA LEU A 150 25.09 -11.44 11.85
C LEU A 150 26.54 -11.25 11.40
N GLN A 151 27.54 -11.78 12.11
CA GLN A 151 28.96 -11.57 11.77
C GLN A 151 29.35 -12.12 10.38
N GLY A 152 28.61 -13.09 9.87
CA GLY A 152 28.80 -13.63 8.52
C GLY A 152 28.17 -12.80 7.40
N LEU A 153 27.38 -11.77 7.73
CA LEU A 153 26.67 -10.95 6.76
C LEU A 153 27.52 -9.75 6.36
N ARG A 154 27.70 -9.58 5.04
CA ARG A 154 28.16 -8.33 4.44
C ARG A 154 27.01 -7.63 3.74
N TYR A 155 26.78 -6.35 4.02
CA TYR A 155 25.63 -5.62 3.50
C TYR A 155 25.91 -4.22 2.99
N ALA A 156 24.99 -3.65 2.23
CA ALA A 156 24.92 -2.21 2.00
C ALA A 156 23.46 -1.74 2.03
N VAL A 157 23.26 -0.44 2.30
CA VAL A 157 21.93 0.17 2.38
C VAL A 157 21.88 1.37 1.43
N LEU A 158 20.83 1.40 0.60
CA LEU A 158 20.36 2.58 -0.13
C LEU A 158 19.11 3.09 0.58
N ALA A 159 19.24 4.19 1.30
CA ALA A 159 18.15 4.82 2.03
C ALA A 159 17.51 5.91 1.18
N LEU A 160 16.20 5.85 1.01
CA LEU A 160 15.44 6.83 0.25
C LEU A 160 14.62 7.69 1.17
N GLY A 161 14.73 9.00 1.01
CA GLY A 161 13.95 9.99 1.75
C GLY A 161 13.84 11.30 0.99
N ASP A 162 13.27 12.28 1.65
CA ASP A 162 13.16 13.65 1.14
C ASP A 162 13.55 14.61 2.27
N ARG A 163 14.48 15.53 1.99
CA ARG A 163 14.99 16.53 2.95
C ARG A 163 13.96 17.61 3.28
N ASP A 164 12.84 17.67 2.54
CA ASP A 164 11.70 18.52 2.89
C ASP A 164 11.00 18.02 4.17
N TYR A 165 11.30 16.80 4.64
CA TYR A 165 10.83 16.22 5.90
C TYR A 165 11.94 16.26 6.97
N GLU A 166 11.54 16.38 8.24
CA GLU A 166 12.46 16.50 9.39
C GLU A 166 13.39 15.26 9.51
N ASP A 167 12.80 14.07 9.38
CA ASP A 167 13.47 12.79 9.58
C ASP A 167 13.99 12.17 8.27
N PHE A 168 14.88 12.90 7.60
CA PHE A 168 15.48 12.48 6.33
C PHE A 168 16.16 11.09 6.43
N CYS A 169 15.73 10.13 5.60
CA CYS A 169 16.26 8.76 5.53
C CYS A 169 16.22 7.96 6.86
N ALA A 170 15.39 8.36 7.83
CA ALA A 170 15.43 7.81 9.19
C ALA A 170 15.30 6.29 9.30
N PHE A 171 14.38 5.65 8.57
CA PHE A 171 14.28 4.18 8.58
C PHE A 171 15.54 3.50 8.03
N GLY A 172 16.15 4.09 6.99
CA GLY A 172 17.43 3.62 6.46
C GLY A 172 18.56 3.72 7.48
N HIS A 173 18.62 4.80 8.26
CA HIS A 173 19.57 4.96 9.36
C HIS A 173 19.33 3.96 10.49
N GLU A 174 18.07 3.74 10.85
CA GLU A 174 17.68 2.75 11.86
C GLU A 174 18.12 1.35 11.47
N LEU A 175 17.86 0.96 10.21
CA LEU A 175 18.25 -0.33 9.66
C LEU A 175 19.77 -0.52 9.63
N ASP A 176 20.51 0.48 9.13
CA ASP A 176 21.97 0.42 9.07
C ASP A 176 22.56 0.28 10.48
N ARG A 177 22.09 1.08 11.44
CA ARG A 177 22.54 1.00 12.84
C ARG A 177 22.29 -0.39 13.42
N TRP A 178 21.08 -0.92 13.25
CA TRP A 178 20.71 -2.23 13.76
C TRP A 178 21.55 -3.37 13.15
N LEU A 179 21.86 -3.30 11.85
CA LEU A 179 22.72 -4.29 11.17
C LEU A 179 24.16 -4.26 11.74
N ARG A 180 24.73 -3.08 11.96
CA ARG A 180 26.06 -2.92 12.59
C ARG A 180 26.07 -3.45 14.02
N GLU A 181 25.07 -3.09 14.81
CA GLU A 181 24.93 -3.56 16.20
C GLU A 181 24.75 -5.08 16.29
N SER A 182 24.15 -5.68 15.26
CA SER A 182 24.02 -7.14 15.11
C SER A 182 25.31 -7.82 14.60
N GLY A 183 26.37 -7.04 14.35
CA GLY A 183 27.70 -7.54 13.96
C GLY A 183 27.92 -7.70 12.47
N ALA A 184 26.99 -7.27 11.61
CA ALA A 184 27.17 -7.33 10.16
C ALA A 184 28.24 -6.31 9.69
N SER A 185 28.92 -6.65 8.59
CA SER A 185 29.95 -5.80 7.98
C SER A 185 29.39 -5.04 6.78
N THR A 186 29.77 -3.78 6.59
CA THR A 186 29.35 -3.03 5.40
C THR A 186 30.23 -3.36 4.19
N TRP A 187 29.65 -3.32 2.98
CA TRP A 187 30.42 -3.27 1.72
C TRP A 187 30.99 -1.88 1.49
N PHE A 188 30.16 -0.87 1.74
CA PHE A 188 30.46 0.56 1.61
C PHE A 188 29.46 1.33 2.48
N ASP A 189 29.69 2.63 2.63
CA ASP A 189 28.87 3.49 3.48
C ASP A 189 27.42 3.58 2.98
N LEU A 190 26.49 3.80 3.92
CA LEU A 190 25.09 4.08 3.63
C LEU A 190 24.97 5.17 2.57
N VAL A 191 24.20 4.91 1.52
CA VAL A 191 23.90 5.89 0.48
C VAL A 191 22.52 6.49 0.73
N GLU A 192 22.47 7.79 0.99
CA GLU A 192 21.22 8.53 1.16
C GLU A 192 20.78 9.14 -0.18
N VAL A 193 19.53 8.90 -0.56
CA VAL A 193 18.92 9.44 -1.77
C VAL A 193 17.89 10.48 -1.38
N ASN A 194 18.13 11.74 -1.73
CA ASN A 194 17.18 12.81 -1.55
C ASN A 194 16.28 12.96 -2.78
N ASN A 195 15.00 12.62 -2.65
CA ASN A 195 13.98 12.78 -3.70
C ASN A 195 14.44 12.28 -5.09
N GLY A 196 15.03 11.09 -5.12
CA GLY A 196 15.55 10.47 -6.34
C GLY A 196 16.77 11.15 -6.95
N ASP A 197 17.58 11.88 -6.15
CA ASP A 197 18.79 12.56 -6.62
C ASP A 197 19.71 11.66 -7.46
N ASP A 198 20.01 12.11 -8.68
CA ASP A 198 20.79 11.37 -9.67
C ASP A 198 22.24 11.15 -9.21
N GLY A 199 22.79 12.06 -8.39
CA GLY A 199 24.13 11.93 -7.82
C GLY A 199 24.24 10.71 -6.90
N ALA A 200 23.32 10.59 -5.95
CA ALA A 200 23.24 9.46 -5.03
C ALA A 200 22.97 8.14 -5.76
N LEU A 201 22.08 8.14 -6.75
CA LEU A 201 21.78 6.93 -7.55
C LEU A 201 22.98 6.48 -8.41
N ARG A 202 23.71 7.41 -9.02
CA ARG A 202 24.97 7.10 -9.72
C ARG A 202 26.05 6.62 -8.76
N HIS A 203 26.13 7.19 -7.57
CA HIS A 203 27.05 6.71 -6.54
C HIS A 203 26.73 5.26 -6.15
N TRP A 204 25.46 4.94 -5.89
CA TRP A 204 25.02 3.57 -5.64
C TRP A 204 25.38 2.63 -6.79
N GLN A 205 25.10 3.02 -8.03
CA GLN A 205 25.47 2.26 -9.22
C GLN A 205 26.98 2.00 -9.28
N HIS A 206 27.81 3.02 -9.03
CA HIS A 206 29.25 2.89 -9.03
C HIS A 206 29.73 1.92 -7.94
N GLN A 207 29.05 1.87 -6.78
CA GLN A 207 29.37 0.88 -5.76
C GLN A 207 28.96 -0.55 -6.18
N LEU A 208 27.85 -0.70 -6.92
CA LEU A 208 27.41 -2.00 -7.42
C LEU A 208 28.41 -2.64 -8.38
N THR A 209 29.14 -1.88 -9.19
CA THR A 209 30.17 -2.45 -10.09
C THR A 209 31.31 -3.10 -9.30
N HIS A 210 31.71 -2.49 -8.17
CA HIS A 210 32.68 -3.07 -7.23
C HIS A 210 32.14 -4.33 -6.55
N VAL A 211 30.85 -4.34 -6.19
CA VAL A 211 30.19 -5.54 -5.61
C VAL A 211 30.11 -6.68 -6.63
N ALA A 212 29.79 -6.35 -7.89
CA ALA A 212 29.60 -7.28 -8.99
C ALA A 212 30.93 -7.89 -9.49
N GLY A 213 32.02 -7.14 -9.41
CA GLY A 213 33.32 -7.51 -9.98
C GLY A 213 33.41 -7.29 -11.50
N ALA A 214 32.53 -6.46 -12.07
CA ALA A 214 32.44 -6.18 -13.50
C ALA A 214 32.61 -4.68 -13.78
N SER A 215 33.41 -4.36 -14.78
CA SER A 215 33.86 -2.99 -15.11
C SER A 215 32.87 -2.17 -15.94
N ASP A 216 31.77 -2.78 -16.42
CA ASP A 216 30.85 -2.13 -17.36
C ASP A 216 29.39 -2.42 -17.00
N SER A 217 28.64 -1.35 -16.69
CA SER A 217 27.18 -1.39 -16.53
C SER A 217 26.60 -0.10 -17.10
N ALA A 218 25.53 -0.24 -17.90
CA ALA A 218 24.79 0.84 -18.53
C ALA A 218 24.40 1.97 -17.56
N ASP A 219 24.55 3.22 -18.02
CA ASP A 219 24.34 4.49 -17.32
C ASP A 219 22.92 4.59 -16.71
N TRP A 220 22.78 4.73 -15.38
CA TRP A 220 21.47 4.92 -14.73
C TRP A 220 21.00 6.36 -14.93
N LYS A 221 20.54 6.67 -16.16
CA LYS A 221 19.85 7.92 -16.45
C LYS A 221 18.42 7.90 -15.88
N ARG A 222 17.87 9.09 -15.66
CA ARG A 222 16.45 9.29 -15.31
C ARG A 222 15.57 8.47 -16.26
N PRO A 223 14.47 7.89 -15.77
CA PRO A 223 13.48 7.30 -16.64
C PRO A 223 13.00 8.32 -17.69
N ASP A 224 12.88 7.91 -18.94
CA ASP A 224 12.40 8.78 -20.02
C ASP A 224 10.93 9.18 -19.77
N TYR A 225 10.69 10.47 -19.56
CA TYR A 225 9.32 11.00 -19.53
C TYR A 225 8.69 10.86 -20.91
N ALA A 226 7.42 10.43 -20.94
CA ALA A 226 6.60 10.60 -22.11
C ALA A 226 5.99 12.00 -22.09
N LEU A 227 5.73 12.52 -23.29
CA LEU A 227 4.98 13.75 -23.47
C LEU A 227 3.49 13.45 -23.45
N TRP A 228 2.78 14.16 -22.56
CA TRP A 228 1.33 14.08 -22.41
C TRP A 228 0.73 15.47 -22.56
N THR A 229 -0.44 15.58 -23.18
CA THR A 229 -1.14 16.86 -23.32
C THR A 229 -2.15 17.04 -22.18
N LEU A 230 -2.11 18.17 -21.48
CA LEU A 230 -3.15 18.55 -20.52
C LEU A 230 -4.43 18.94 -21.28
N ARG A 231 -5.47 18.11 -21.19
CA ARG A 231 -6.72 18.26 -21.96
C ARG A 231 -7.82 19.01 -21.23
N GLU A 232 -7.95 18.76 -19.93
CA GLU A 232 -8.98 19.37 -19.09
C GLU A 232 -8.36 19.77 -17.76
N ARG A 233 -8.72 20.97 -17.28
CA ARG A 233 -8.55 21.38 -15.89
C ARG A 233 -9.85 21.96 -15.36
N ARG A 234 -10.51 21.23 -14.46
CA ARG A 234 -11.77 21.64 -13.86
C ARG A 234 -11.66 21.80 -12.35
N LEU A 235 -12.05 22.96 -11.83
CA LEU A 235 -12.17 23.20 -10.39
C LEU A 235 -13.34 22.39 -9.83
N LEU A 236 -13.08 21.55 -8.83
CA LEU A 236 -14.05 20.62 -8.24
C LEU A 236 -14.80 21.17 -7.03
N ASN A 237 -14.27 22.19 -6.36
CA ASN A 237 -14.85 22.75 -5.13
C ASN A 237 -14.91 24.29 -5.13
N PRO A 238 -15.60 24.91 -6.12
CA PRO A 238 -15.72 26.35 -6.20
C PRO A 238 -16.40 26.92 -4.95
N GLY A 239 -15.78 27.92 -4.31
CA GLY A 239 -16.30 28.54 -3.10
C GLY A 239 -15.95 27.83 -1.80
N SER A 240 -15.11 26.78 -1.84
CA SER A 240 -14.62 26.12 -0.63
C SER A 240 -13.79 27.08 0.23
N ALA A 241 -13.91 26.94 1.55
CA ALA A 241 -12.99 27.55 2.50
C ALA A 241 -11.63 26.83 2.56
N GLY A 242 -11.50 25.66 1.91
CA GLY A 242 -10.24 24.97 1.71
C GLY A 242 -9.50 25.47 0.46
N GLN A 243 -8.32 24.89 0.22
CA GLN A 243 -7.60 25.18 -1.03
C GLN A 243 -8.33 24.62 -2.25
N PRO A 244 -8.24 25.28 -3.42
CA PRO A 244 -8.80 24.79 -4.67
C PRO A 244 -8.34 23.36 -4.99
N CYS A 245 -9.28 22.49 -5.37
CA CYS A 245 -9.03 21.13 -5.82
C CYS A 245 -9.44 20.98 -7.27
N PHE A 246 -8.58 20.43 -8.11
CA PHE A 246 -8.79 20.33 -9.54
C PHE A 246 -8.85 18.87 -9.99
N HIS A 247 -9.75 18.60 -10.92
CA HIS A 247 -9.66 17.46 -11.80
C HIS A 247 -8.79 17.85 -13.00
N LEU A 248 -7.85 16.98 -13.35
CA LEU A 248 -7.02 17.12 -14.53
C LEU A 248 -7.17 15.89 -15.40
N ALA A 249 -7.28 16.07 -16.70
CA ALA A 249 -7.25 14.99 -17.68
C ALA A 249 -6.03 15.16 -18.59
N LEU A 250 -5.23 14.12 -18.74
CA LEU A 250 -4.05 14.09 -19.59
C LEU A 250 -4.17 12.95 -20.60
N VAL A 251 -3.80 13.21 -21.85
CA VAL A 251 -3.72 12.19 -22.89
C VAL A 251 -2.28 12.04 -23.36
N PRO A 252 -1.80 10.81 -23.62
CA PRO A 252 -0.47 10.64 -24.17
C PRO A 252 -0.50 11.05 -25.64
N ASP A 253 0.63 11.55 -26.15
CA ASP A 253 0.76 11.84 -27.59
C ASP A 253 0.63 10.57 -28.45
N ASP A 254 0.89 9.40 -27.87
CA ASP A 254 0.70 8.09 -28.47
C ASP A 254 -0.34 7.29 -27.66
N PRO A 255 -1.57 7.07 -28.20
CA PRO A 255 -2.64 6.35 -27.52
C PRO A 255 -2.30 4.90 -27.14
N THR A 256 -1.31 4.29 -27.79
CA THR A 256 -0.86 2.94 -27.43
C THR A 256 -0.16 2.89 -26.06
N ARG A 257 0.17 4.06 -25.48
CA ARG A 257 0.78 4.23 -24.16
C ARG A 257 -0.23 4.29 -23.01
N LEU A 258 -1.51 4.07 -23.26
CA LEU A 258 -2.53 3.94 -22.21
C LEU A 258 -2.37 2.59 -21.47
N ALA A 259 -1.28 2.45 -20.72
CA ALA A 259 -0.93 1.22 -20.01
C ALA A 259 -0.60 1.53 -18.54
N TRP A 260 -1.60 1.42 -17.67
CA TRP A 260 -1.46 1.45 -16.21
C TRP A 260 -2.51 0.58 -15.53
N ALA A 261 -2.28 0.22 -14.28
CA ALA A 261 -3.25 -0.41 -13.41
C ALA A 261 -3.79 0.60 -12.40
N ALA A 262 -5.00 0.38 -11.90
CA ALA A 262 -5.52 1.19 -10.80
C ALA A 262 -4.63 1.03 -9.56
N GLY A 263 -4.23 2.16 -8.98
CA GLY A 263 -3.27 2.25 -7.89
C GLY A 263 -1.87 2.72 -8.33
N ASP A 264 -1.58 2.70 -9.63
CA ASP A 264 -0.34 3.25 -10.18
C ASP A 264 -0.24 4.77 -10.00
N ILE A 265 0.99 5.27 -10.07
CA ILE A 265 1.36 6.65 -9.76
C ILE A 265 1.82 7.35 -11.03
N ALA A 266 1.33 8.58 -11.24
CA ALA A 266 1.88 9.49 -12.23
C ALA A 266 3.03 10.28 -11.61
N GLU A 267 4.23 10.10 -12.15
CA GLU A 267 5.40 10.92 -11.88
C GLU A 267 5.44 12.05 -12.91
N ILE A 268 5.29 13.29 -12.45
CA ILE A 268 5.29 14.47 -13.32
C ILE A 268 6.54 15.29 -13.02
N GLY A 269 7.24 15.72 -14.07
CA GLY A 269 8.32 16.70 -13.98
C GLY A 269 7.77 18.12 -14.14
N PRO A 270 7.45 18.85 -13.04
CA PRO A 270 6.92 20.20 -13.16
C PRO A 270 7.98 21.18 -13.68
N ARG A 271 7.55 22.31 -14.23
CA ARG A 271 8.43 23.38 -14.69
C ARG A 271 8.17 24.64 -13.87
N LYS A 272 9.18 25.51 -13.74
CA LYS A 272 9.03 26.75 -12.97
C LYS A 272 8.20 27.77 -13.75
N THR A 273 8.40 27.85 -15.06
CA THR A 273 7.56 28.61 -16.00
C THR A 273 7.12 27.75 -17.18
N ARG A 274 6.15 28.22 -17.97
CA ARG A 274 5.63 27.47 -19.14
C ARG A 274 6.68 27.26 -20.22
N ASP A 275 7.61 28.20 -20.37
CA ASP A 275 8.61 28.21 -21.44
C ASP A 275 9.91 27.52 -21.05
N ASP A 276 10.05 27.05 -19.81
CA ASP A 276 11.26 26.36 -19.37
C ASP A 276 11.36 24.98 -20.04
N GLU A 277 12.55 24.65 -20.55
CA GLU A 277 12.84 23.30 -21.08
C GLU A 277 13.18 22.30 -19.97
N GLN A 278 13.70 22.79 -18.83
CA GLN A 278 14.16 21.94 -17.74
C GLN A 278 13.07 21.69 -16.71
N THR A 279 12.78 20.41 -16.47
CA THR A 279 11.91 19.98 -15.38
C THR A 279 12.60 20.12 -14.03
N LEU A 280 11.85 20.57 -13.03
CA LEU A 280 12.17 20.46 -11.60
C LEU A 280 12.11 18.98 -11.15
N PRO A 281 12.52 18.66 -9.90
CA PRO A 281 12.33 17.33 -9.34
C PRO A 281 10.87 16.90 -9.43
N HIS A 282 10.68 15.61 -9.73
CA HIS A 282 9.36 15.08 -10.05
C HIS A 282 8.42 15.12 -8.84
N ARG A 283 7.12 15.02 -9.12
CA ARG A 283 6.07 14.93 -8.11
C ARG A 283 5.15 13.77 -8.45
N GLU A 284 4.81 13.02 -7.41
CA GLU A 284 3.98 11.83 -7.49
C GLU A 284 2.50 12.18 -7.29
N TYR A 285 1.64 11.60 -8.11
CA TYR A 285 0.19 11.76 -8.01
C TYR A 285 -0.51 10.41 -8.21
N SER A 286 -1.40 10.03 -7.29
CA SER A 286 -2.23 8.83 -7.48
C SER A 286 -3.13 9.01 -8.71
N ILE A 287 -3.12 8.03 -9.62
CA ILE A 287 -3.95 8.07 -10.82
C ILE A 287 -5.41 7.81 -10.45
N ALA A 288 -6.32 8.66 -10.93
CA ALA A 288 -7.75 8.64 -10.64
C ALA A 288 -8.63 7.98 -11.72
N SER A 289 -8.01 7.45 -12.78
CA SER A 289 -8.68 6.75 -13.89
C SER A 289 -8.10 5.36 -14.14
N ILE A 290 -8.76 4.61 -15.00
CA ILE A 290 -8.28 3.34 -15.58
C ILE A 290 -8.04 3.54 -17.08
N PRO A 291 -7.24 2.70 -17.76
CA PRO A 291 -6.99 2.86 -19.20
C PRO A 291 -8.27 2.91 -20.05
N ALA A 292 -9.34 2.23 -19.61
CA ALA A 292 -10.65 2.24 -20.28
C ALA A 292 -11.35 3.61 -20.28
N ASP A 293 -10.92 4.57 -19.46
CA ASP A 293 -11.39 5.96 -19.51
C ASP A 293 -10.84 6.70 -20.75
N GLY A 294 -9.79 6.18 -21.40
CA GLY A 294 -9.14 6.79 -22.57
C GLY A 294 -8.17 7.92 -22.23
N GLU A 295 -8.09 8.34 -20.97
CA GLU A 295 -7.27 9.44 -20.48
C GLU A 295 -6.84 9.22 -19.03
N LEU A 296 -5.70 9.78 -18.67
CA LEU A 296 -5.17 9.77 -17.31
C LEU A 296 -5.80 10.90 -16.51
N HIS A 297 -6.47 10.58 -15.42
CA HIS A 297 -7.11 11.55 -14.53
C HIS A 297 -6.30 11.74 -13.27
N LEU A 298 -6.20 12.99 -12.81
CA LEU A 298 -5.67 13.34 -11.50
C LEU A 298 -6.69 14.14 -10.69
N VAL A 299 -6.55 14.10 -9.36
CA VAL A 299 -7.27 14.98 -8.43
C VAL A 299 -6.24 15.71 -7.58
N VAL A 300 -6.00 16.99 -7.85
CA VAL A 300 -4.89 17.75 -7.29
C VAL A 300 -5.40 18.92 -6.47
N ARG A 301 -5.02 18.96 -5.19
CA ARG A 301 -5.23 20.14 -4.33
C ARG A 301 -4.07 21.11 -4.53
N GLN A 302 -4.39 22.38 -4.77
CA GLN A 302 -3.40 23.43 -4.87
C GLN A 302 -2.76 23.65 -3.50
N MET A 303 -1.44 23.46 -3.42
CA MET A 303 -0.67 23.67 -2.20
C MET A 303 0.01 25.04 -2.23
N ARG A 304 0.16 25.63 -1.06
CA ARG A 304 0.92 26.87 -0.86
C ARG A 304 1.91 26.68 0.28
N ASP A 305 3.07 27.30 0.16
CA ASP A 305 4.03 27.42 1.25
C ASP A 305 3.58 28.48 2.27
N GLU A 306 4.39 28.67 3.33
CA GLU A 306 4.13 29.64 4.39
C GLU A 306 4.12 31.09 3.89
N ASP A 307 4.89 31.39 2.84
CA ASP A 307 4.94 32.68 2.16
C ASP A 307 3.74 32.88 1.19
N GLY A 308 2.86 31.89 1.07
CA GLY A 308 1.70 31.90 0.19
C GLY A 308 2.03 31.63 -1.29
N ARG A 309 3.27 31.28 -1.62
CA ARG A 309 3.67 30.89 -2.98
C ARG A 309 3.11 29.52 -3.32
N LEU A 310 2.86 29.29 -4.60
CA LEU A 310 2.35 28.01 -5.07
C LEU A 310 3.41 26.91 -4.96
N GLY A 311 2.99 25.72 -4.51
CA GLY A 311 3.86 24.55 -4.50
C GLY A 311 4.31 24.18 -5.91
N GLN A 312 5.55 23.69 -6.06
CA GLN A 312 6.19 23.49 -7.38
C GLN A 312 5.39 22.54 -8.29
N GLY A 313 4.87 21.42 -7.76
CA GLY A 313 4.06 20.48 -8.54
C GLY A 313 2.60 20.90 -8.68
N SER A 314 1.90 21.09 -7.56
CA SER A 314 0.48 21.44 -7.59
C SER A 314 0.24 22.80 -8.23
N GLY A 315 1.11 23.78 -8.03
CA GLY A 315 1.11 25.08 -8.72
C GLY A 315 1.31 24.95 -10.21
N TRP A 316 2.28 24.12 -10.64
CA TRP A 316 2.50 23.82 -12.06
C TRP A 316 1.20 23.34 -12.73
N LEU A 317 0.58 22.31 -12.18
CA LEU A 317 -0.61 21.69 -12.78
C LEU A 317 -1.88 22.54 -12.66
N THR A 318 -2.04 23.29 -11.57
CA THR A 318 -3.30 24.00 -11.26
C THR A 318 -3.32 25.46 -11.69
N ALA A 319 -2.17 26.07 -11.96
CA ALA A 319 -2.09 27.50 -12.26
C ALA A 319 -1.13 27.86 -13.41
N ILE A 320 0.02 27.18 -13.54
CA ILE A 320 1.07 27.59 -14.49
C ILE A 320 0.85 26.98 -15.87
N ALA A 321 0.74 25.64 -15.96
CA ALA A 321 0.41 24.96 -17.21
C ALA A 321 -1.00 25.37 -17.69
N ALA A 322 -1.19 25.48 -18.99
CA ALA A 322 -2.50 25.69 -19.60
C ALA A 322 -3.01 24.41 -20.26
N GLU A 323 -4.33 24.35 -20.47
CA GLU A 323 -4.90 23.32 -21.34
C GLU A 323 -4.28 23.44 -22.75
N GLY A 324 -3.86 22.31 -23.30
CA GLY A 324 -3.08 22.21 -24.53
C GLY A 324 -1.56 22.11 -24.31
N ASP A 325 -1.05 22.42 -23.12
CA ASP A 325 0.39 22.30 -22.85
C ASP A 325 0.82 20.84 -22.70
N THR A 326 2.08 20.60 -23.05
CA THR A 326 2.75 19.33 -22.84
C THR A 326 3.28 19.21 -21.41
N ILE A 327 3.07 18.04 -20.81
CA ILE A 327 3.46 17.65 -19.47
C ILE A 327 4.38 16.45 -19.58
N ASP A 328 5.57 16.56 -19.00
CA ASP A 328 6.51 15.46 -18.83
C ASP A 328 5.96 14.50 -17.76
N LEU A 329 5.48 13.34 -18.19
CA LEU A 329 4.82 12.36 -17.32
C LEU A 329 5.33 10.95 -17.58
N ARG A 330 5.60 10.23 -16.49
CA ARG A 330 5.82 8.78 -16.50
C ARG A 330 4.82 8.12 -15.56
N ILE A 331 4.42 6.90 -15.91
CA ILE A 331 3.63 6.05 -15.03
C ILE A 331 4.59 5.10 -14.31
N ARG A 332 4.49 5.06 -12.99
CA ARG A 332 5.20 4.09 -12.15
C ARG A 332 4.22 3.09 -11.54
N SER A 333 4.56 1.81 -11.66
CA SER A 333 3.77 0.73 -11.09
C SER A 333 3.79 0.78 -9.56
N ASN A 334 2.63 0.60 -8.94
CA ASN A 334 2.46 0.50 -7.49
C ASN A 334 1.64 -0.74 -7.12
N PRO A 335 2.24 -1.95 -7.20
CA PRO A 335 1.53 -3.20 -6.90
C PRO A 335 1.06 -3.29 -5.45
N GLY A 336 1.71 -2.52 -4.55
CA GLY A 336 1.32 -2.35 -3.16
C GLY A 336 -0.03 -1.67 -2.97
N PHE A 337 -0.63 -1.11 -4.02
CA PHE A 337 -1.95 -0.50 -3.98
C PHE A 337 -2.88 -0.94 -5.12
N HIS A 338 -2.54 -1.98 -5.89
CA HIS A 338 -3.43 -2.54 -6.92
C HIS A 338 -4.68 -3.19 -6.33
N ALA A 339 -5.79 -3.12 -7.06
CA ALA A 339 -7.05 -3.76 -6.67
C ALA A 339 -6.89 -5.30 -6.58
N PRO A 340 -7.61 -5.97 -5.65
CA PRO A 340 -7.64 -7.43 -5.63
C PRO A 340 -8.19 -8.00 -6.94
N ASP A 341 -7.61 -9.11 -7.39
CA ASP A 341 -8.05 -9.79 -8.62
C ASP A 341 -9.35 -10.57 -8.45
N ASP A 342 -9.67 -10.97 -7.22
CA ASP A 342 -10.90 -11.68 -6.90
C ASP A 342 -12.03 -10.73 -6.46
N ALA A 343 -13.22 -11.31 -6.31
CA ALA A 343 -14.41 -10.62 -5.85
C ALA A 343 -14.48 -10.51 -4.31
N CYS A 344 -13.34 -10.58 -3.60
CA CYS A 344 -13.36 -10.39 -2.15
C CYS A 344 -13.98 -9.03 -1.79
N PRO A 345 -14.65 -8.89 -0.64
CA PRO A 345 -15.21 -7.61 -0.24
C PRO A 345 -14.10 -6.57 -0.07
N LEU A 346 -14.33 -5.34 -0.52
CA LEU A 346 -13.32 -4.29 -0.43
C LEU A 346 -13.84 -3.09 0.34
N LEU A 347 -13.16 -2.74 1.43
CA LEU A 347 -13.33 -1.50 2.17
C LEU A 347 -12.30 -0.47 1.69
N LEU A 348 -12.78 0.63 1.13
CA LEU A 348 -11.99 1.78 0.68
C LEU A 348 -12.24 2.92 1.66
N ILE A 349 -11.17 3.51 2.21
CA ILE A 349 -11.24 4.61 3.17
C ILE A 349 -10.36 5.76 2.67
N GLY A 350 -10.89 6.98 2.62
CA GLY A 350 -10.05 8.12 2.30
C GLY A 350 -10.68 9.47 2.55
N ASN A 351 -9.89 10.52 2.35
CA ASN A 351 -10.35 11.89 2.48
C ASN A 351 -9.74 12.80 1.41
N GLY A 352 -10.46 13.86 1.06
CA GLY A 352 -10.01 14.88 0.10
C GLY A 352 -9.48 14.27 -1.20
N THR A 353 -8.27 14.65 -1.60
CA THR A 353 -7.62 14.15 -2.84
C THR A 353 -7.31 12.66 -2.81
N GLY A 354 -7.37 12.00 -1.65
CA GLY A 354 -7.28 10.54 -1.53
C GLY A 354 -8.36 9.80 -2.35
N ILE A 355 -9.42 10.49 -2.76
CA ILE A 355 -10.41 9.94 -3.70
C ILE A 355 -9.79 9.50 -5.02
N ALA A 356 -8.64 10.07 -5.44
CA ALA A 356 -7.96 9.69 -6.68
C ALA A 356 -7.68 8.18 -6.76
N GLY A 357 -6.86 7.66 -5.85
CA GLY A 357 -6.52 6.24 -5.83
C GLY A 357 -7.76 5.35 -5.64
N LEU A 358 -8.67 5.72 -4.73
CA LEU A 358 -9.87 4.94 -4.45
C LEU A 358 -10.83 4.87 -5.65
N ARG A 359 -10.96 5.95 -6.40
CA ARG A 359 -11.79 6.04 -7.60
C ARG A 359 -11.30 5.08 -8.68
N ALA A 360 -9.99 5.03 -8.96
CA ALA A 360 -9.43 4.10 -9.94
C ALA A 360 -9.65 2.63 -9.52
N LEU A 361 -9.47 2.31 -8.24
CA LEU A 361 -9.74 0.97 -7.70
C LEU A 361 -11.22 0.59 -7.85
N MET A 362 -12.12 1.52 -7.55
CA MET A 362 -13.55 1.31 -7.71
C MET A 362 -13.93 1.04 -9.17
N LYS A 363 -13.43 1.86 -10.11
CA LYS A 363 -13.66 1.65 -11.55
C LYS A 363 -13.21 0.27 -12.02
N THR A 364 -12.01 -0.16 -11.63
CA THR A 364 -11.48 -1.49 -11.97
C THR A 364 -12.39 -2.61 -11.44
N ARG A 365 -12.95 -2.45 -10.24
CA ARG A 365 -13.82 -3.45 -9.65
C ARG A 365 -15.18 -3.49 -10.32
N ILE A 366 -15.73 -2.32 -10.65
CA ILE A 366 -16.99 -2.21 -11.40
C ILE A 366 -16.87 -2.86 -12.77
N THR A 367 -15.78 -2.61 -13.51
CA THR A 367 -15.58 -3.23 -14.84
C THR A 367 -15.38 -4.75 -14.75
N ARG A 368 -14.87 -5.26 -13.63
CA ARG A 368 -14.78 -6.70 -13.33
C ARG A 368 -16.08 -7.31 -12.79
N GLY A 369 -17.15 -6.53 -12.59
CA GLY A 369 -18.41 -7.01 -12.01
C GLY A 369 -18.34 -7.31 -10.50
N HIS A 370 -17.37 -6.73 -9.79
CA HIS A 370 -17.20 -6.89 -8.35
C HIS A 370 -17.95 -5.77 -7.62
N HIS A 371 -19.07 -6.12 -6.99
CA HIS A 371 -20.00 -5.14 -6.41
C HIS A 371 -19.94 -5.01 -4.89
N ARG A 372 -19.24 -5.94 -4.21
CA ARG A 372 -19.06 -5.96 -2.75
C ARG A 372 -18.06 -4.91 -2.29
N ASN A 373 -18.42 -3.65 -2.45
CA ASN A 373 -17.57 -2.49 -2.19
C ASN A 373 -18.19 -1.62 -1.10
N TRP A 374 -17.40 -1.30 -0.09
CA TRP A 374 -17.73 -0.32 0.93
C TRP A 374 -16.78 0.85 0.79
N LEU A 375 -17.29 2.03 0.47
CA LEU A 375 -16.51 3.27 0.43
C LEU A 375 -16.87 4.17 1.61
N LEU A 376 -15.85 4.55 2.37
CA LEU A 376 -15.90 5.52 3.46
C LEU A 376 -15.07 6.74 3.05
N TYR A 377 -15.73 7.85 2.72
CA TYR A 377 -15.07 9.02 2.15
C TYR A 377 -15.36 10.30 2.94
N GLY A 378 -14.33 11.09 3.24
CA GLY A 378 -14.44 12.32 4.00
C GLY A 378 -14.06 13.58 3.21
N GLU A 379 -14.83 14.65 3.35
CA GLU A 379 -14.43 16.01 2.95
C GLU A 379 -14.90 17.08 3.96
N ARG A 380 -14.79 18.35 3.60
CA ARG A 380 -15.11 19.49 4.46
C ARG A 380 -16.61 19.74 4.48
N GLN A 381 -17.22 20.11 3.36
CA GLN A 381 -18.62 20.54 3.30
C GLN A 381 -19.39 19.80 2.20
N ALA A 382 -20.55 19.23 2.53
CA ALA A 382 -21.33 18.42 1.59
C ALA A 382 -21.82 19.19 0.35
N ALA A 383 -22.09 20.48 0.53
CA ALA A 383 -22.61 21.34 -0.51
C ALA A 383 -21.53 21.88 -1.47
N ILE A 384 -20.26 21.86 -1.08
CA ILE A 384 -19.18 22.56 -1.78
C ILE A 384 -18.05 21.61 -2.19
N ASP A 385 -17.54 20.79 -1.27
CA ASP A 385 -16.37 19.95 -1.48
C ASP A 385 -16.74 18.57 -2.04
N ARG A 386 -17.56 18.54 -3.10
CA ARG A 386 -18.11 17.33 -3.71
C ARG A 386 -17.16 16.65 -4.69
N LEU A 387 -15.90 16.42 -4.30
CA LEU A 387 -14.87 15.81 -5.17
C LEU A 387 -15.32 14.43 -5.69
N HIS A 388 -15.81 14.38 -6.94
CA HIS A 388 -16.38 13.18 -7.59
C HIS A 388 -17.56 12.50 -6.85
N VAL A 389 -18.18 13.18 -5.88
CA VAL A 389 -19.22 12.56 -5.03
C VAL A 389 -20.46 12.15 -5.83
N ASP A 390 -20.83 12.93 -6.85
CA ASP A 390 -21.97 12.59 -7.74
C ASP A 390 -21.74 11.29 -8.51
N GLU A 391 -20.47 10.92 -8.80
CA GLU A 391 -20.13 9.62 -9.40
C GLU A 391 -20.27 8.49 -8.37
N LEU A 392 -19.83 8.70 -7.14
CA LEU A 392 -19.96 7.72 -6.05
C LEU A 392 -21.42 7.43 -5.73
N GLU A 393 -22.26 8.46 -5.65
CA GLU A 393 -23.70 8.34 -5.42
C GLU A 393 -24.38 7.57 -6.56
N ARG A 394 -23.99 7.82 -7.82
CA ARG A 394 -24.47 7.03 -8.98
C ARG A 394 -24.04 5.57 -8.90
N TRP A 395 -22.79 5.28 -8.52
CA TRP A 395 -22.34 3.90 -8.32
C TRP A 395 -23.07 3.21 -7.17
N LYS A 396 -23.42 3.95 -6.10
CA LYS A 396 -24.28 3.42 -5.03
C LYS A 396 -25.69 3.13 -5.54
N ALA A 397 -26.31 4.03 -6.29
CA ALA A 397 -27.65 3.87 -6.83
C ALA A 397 -27.78 2.70 -7.82
N THR A 398 -26.71 2.43 -8.59
CA THR A 398 -26.64 1.32 -9.56
C THR A 398 -26.18 -0.01 -8.95
N GLY A 399 -25.97 -0.08 -7.63
CA GLY A 399 -25.56 -1.30 -6.94
C GLY A 399 -24.08 -1.67 -7.12
N CYS A 400 -23.28 -0.82 -7.76
CA CYS A 400 -21.84 -0.98 -7.89
C CYS A 400 -21.09 -0.80 -6.57
N ILE A 401 -21.64 0.01 -5.66
CA ILE A 401 -21.18 0.17 -4.28
C ILE A 401 -22.25 -0.41 -3.34
N GLU A 402 -21.89 -1.46 -2.60
CA GLU A 402 -22.75 -2.08 -1.59
C GLU A 402 -23.03 -1.09 -0.45
N ARG A 403 -22.04 -0.32 -0.02
CA ARG A 403 -22.17 0.67 1.05
C ARG A 403 -21.34 1.92 0.79
N LEU A 404 -21.95 3.09 0.93
CA LEU A 404 -21.31 4.38 0.80
C LEU A 404 -21.57 5.20 2.07
N ASP A 405 -20.51 5.63 2.73
CA ASP A 405 -20.58 6.54 3.87
C ASP A 405 -19.77 7.81 3.53
N LEU A 406 -20.46 8.95 3.49
CA LEU A 406 -19.89 10.27 3.20
C LEU A 406 -19.84 11.11 4.48
N ILE A 407 -18.65 11.58 4.84
CA ILE A 407 -18.37 12.25 6.12
C ILE A 407 -17.95 13.69 5.84
N TRP A 408 -18.52 14.65 6.58
CA TRP A 408 -18.33 16.08 6.32
C TRP A 408 -17.83 16.79 7.58
N SER A 409 -16.54 17.12 7.61
CA SER A 409 -15.87 17.62 8.82
C SER A 409 -16.30 19.00 9.28
N ARG A 410 -16.95 19.78 8.41
CA ARG A 410 -17.38 21.18 8.67
C ARG A 410 -18.89 21.35 8.67
N ASP A 411 -19.65 20.29 8.43
CA ASP A 411 -21.10 20.33 8.60
C ASP A 411 -21.46 20.27 10.08
N ALA A 412 -22.64 20.78 10.44
CA ALA A 412 -23.03 20.96 11.84
C ALA A 412 -23.35 19.63 12.56
N GLU A 413 -23.76 18.61 11.81
CA GLU A 413 -24.22 17.32 12.33
C GLU A 413 -23.40 16.16 11.75
N GLY A 414 -23.28 15.09 12.53
CA GLY A 414 -22.61 13.85 12.12
C GLY A 414 -21.16 13.71 12.62
N PRO A 415 -20.51 12.57 12.29
CA PRO A 415 -19.10 12.35 12.61
C PRO A 415 -18.22 13.36 11.87
N ARG A 416 -17.17 13.86 12.55
CA ARG A 416 -16.25 14.84 11.95
C ARG A 416 -15.23 14.21 11.03
N TYR A 417 -14.73 13.01 11.38
CA TYR A 417 -13.69 12.35 10.61
C TYR A 417 -14.03 10.88 10.31
N VAL A 418 -13.44 10.34 9.25
CA VAL A 418 -13.70 8.97 8.77
C VAL A 418 -13.38 7.94 9.85
N GLN A 419 -12.32 8.13 10.63
CA GLN A 419 -11.96 7.24 11.73
C GLN A 419 -13.00 7.22 12.88
N ASP A 420 -13.72 8.32 13.10
CA ASP A 420 -14.77 8.39 14.12
C ASP A 420 -15.99 7.59 13.66
N HIS A 421 -16.38 7.76 12.39
CA HIS A 421 -17.46 6.97 11.79
C HIS A 421 -17.12 5.48 11.72
N LEU A 422 -15.86 5.15 11.43
CA LEU A 422 -15.38 3.77 11.41
C LEU A 422 -15.57 3.08 12.77
N ARG A 423 -15.28 3.80 13.87
CA ARG A 423 -15.56 3.32 15.25
C ARG A 423 -17.04 3.11 15.51
N GLN A 424 -17.90 4.00 15.05
CA GLN A 424 -19.36 3.84 15.15
C GLN A 424 -19.85 2.59 14.38
N CYS A 425 -19.18 2.25 13.28
CA CYS A 425 -19.50 1.10 12.45
C CYS A 425 -18.71 -0.18 12.80
N ALA A 426 -18.13 -0.27 14.00
CA ALA A 426 -17.24 -1.36 14.40
C ALA A 426 -17.81 -2.78 14.19
N GLY A 427 -19.11 -2.98 14.45
CA GLY A 427 -19.76 -4.27 14.22
C GLY A 427 -19.79 -4.68 12.74
N HIS A 428 -20.08 -3.72 11.85
CA HIS A 428 -20.06 -3.93 10.40
C HIS A 428 -18.66 -4.19 9.89
N LEU A 429 -17.67 -3.45 10.39
CA LEU A 429 -16.27 -3.68 10.04
C LEU A 429 -15.83 -5.10 10.39
N ARG A 430 -16.09 -5.56 11.63
CA ARG A 430 -15.77 -6.93 12.05
C ARG A 430 -16.44 -7.97 11.14
N HIS A 431 -17.70 -7.75 10.78
CA HIS A 431 -18.43 -8.63 9.86
C HIS A 431 -17.76 -8.73 8.49
N TRP A 432 -17.36 -7.58 7.89
CA TRP A 432 -16.66 -7.54 6.61
C TRP A 432 -15.32 -8.27 6.66
N ILE A 433 -14.53 -8.02 7.70
CA ILE A 433 -13.22 -8.69 7.87
C ILE A 433 -13.37 -10.20 8.04
N ASN A 434 -14.40 -10.65 8.76
CA ASN A 434 -14.72 -12.08 8.89
C ASN A 434 -15.14 -12.73 7.57
N GLN A 435 -15.66 -11.95 6.62
CA GLN A 435 -15.96 -12.40 5.25
C GLN A 435 -14.76 -12.33 4.30
N GLY A 436 -13.57 -12.03 4.82
CA GLY A 436 -12.34 -11.99 4.04
C GLY A 436 -12.06 -10.64 3.37
N ALA A 437 -12.70 -9.56 3.81
CA ALA A 437 -12.51 -8.25 3.20
C ALA A 437 -11.04 -7.77 3.23
N SER A 438 -10.66 -7.02 2.20
CA SER A 438 -9.45 -6.20 2.18
C SER A 438 -9.79 -4.74 2.50
N ILE A 439 -8.82 -4.00 3.05
CA ILE A 439 -8.90 -2.59 3.44
C ILE A 439 -7.86 -1.79 2.67
N TYR A 440 -8.29 -0.72 2.02
CA TYR A 440 -7.42 0.18 1.26
C TYR A 440 -7.64 1.60 1.76
N VAL A 441 -6.54 2.27 2.13
CA VAL A 441 -6.57 3.64 2.66
C VAL A 441 -5.81 4.56 1.74
N CYS A 442 -6.41 5.69 1.33
CA CYS A 442 -5.75 6.70 0.52
C CYS A 442 -6.10 8.11 0.99
N GLY A 443 -5.12 9.01 0.98
CA GLY A 443 -5.29 10.41 1.39
C GLY A 443 -4.20 10.86 2.36
N SER A 444 -4.58 11.73 3.30
CA SER A 444 -3.59 12.42 4.11
C SER A 444 -2.82 11.49 5.06
N LEU A 445 -1.48 11.54 4.93
CA LEU A 445 -0.54 10.89 5.82
C LEU A 445 -0.58 11.50 7.23
N ALA A 446 -0.73 12.82 7.31
CA ALA A 446 -0.93 13.51 8.57
C ALA A 446 -2.39 13.40 9.06
N GLY A 447 -2.57 12.79 10.23
CA GLY A 447 -3.87 12.74 10.92
C GLY A 447 -4.83 11.65 10.42
N MET A 448 -5.18 11.60 9.13
CA MET A 448 -6.20 10.64 8.63
C MET A 448 -5.69 9.20 8.68
N ALA A 449 -4.58 8.91 8.02
CA ALA A 449 -4.07 7.53 7.95
C ALA A 449 -3.71 6.95 9.34
N PRO A 450 -3.00 7.66 10.23
CA PRO A 450 -2.76 7.20 11.61
C PRO A 450 -4.06 7.05 12.41
N GLY A 451 -5.02 7.97 12.22
CA GLY A 451 -6.33 7.92 12.88
C GLY A 451 -7.15 6.69 12.48
N VAL A 452 -7.12 6.34 11.19
CA VAL A 452 -7.75 5.11 10.67
C VAL A 452 -7.02 3.87 11.19
N ASP A 453 -5.70 3.84 11.18
CA ASP A 453 -4.92 2.71 11.71
C ASP A 453 -5.23 2.45 13.20
N SER A 454 -5.26 3.52 14.00
CA SER A 454 -5.68 3.47 15.40
C SER A 454 -7.10 2.93 15.54
N ALA A 455 -8.07 3.44 14.77
CA ALA A 455 -9.44 2.96 14.82
C ALA A 455 -9.54 1.47 14.45
N LEU A 456 -8.80 1.01 13.43
CA LEU A 456 -8.75 -0.40 13.05
C LEU A 456 -8.19 -1.26 14.19
N ARG A 457 -7.12 -0.80 14.87
CA ARG A 457 -6.53 -1.51 16.01
C ARG A 457 -7.48 -1.55 17.21
N ASP A 458 -8.19 -0.47 17.49
CA ASP A 458 -9.21 -0.41 18.55
C ASP A 458 -10.35 -1.40 18.27
N ILE A 459 -10.78 -1.52 17.02
CA ILE A 459 -11.93 -2.35 16.63
C ILE A 459 -11.56 -3.83 16.49
N LEU A 460 -10.47 -4.13 15.78
CA LEU A 460 -10.09 -5.49 15.39
C LEU A 460 -9.06 -6.12 16.33
N GLY A 461 -8.34 -5.30 17.10
CA GLY A 461 -7.19 -5.70 17.90
C GLY A 461 -5.89 -5.72 17.09
N HIS A 462 -4.77 -5.49 17.78
CA HIS A 462 -3.44 -5.38 17.17
C HIS A 462 -3.09 -6.59 16.29
N SER A 463 -3.26 -7.81 16.81
CA SER A 463 -2.91 -9.04 16.09
C SER A 463 -3.70 -9.24 14.79
N ALA A 464 -4.96 -8.79 14.73
CA ALA A 464 -5.76 -8.91 13.52
C ALA A 464 -5.31 -7.93 12.44
N VAL A 465 -5.01 -6.69 12.83
CA VAL A 465 -4.46 -5.67 11.91
C VAL A 465 -3.11 -6.12 11.34
N GLU A 466 -2.23 -6.66 12.17
CA GLU A 466 -0.95 -7.22 11.73
C GLU A 466 -1.11 -8.41 10.77
N HIS A 467 -2.11 -9.26 11.02
CA HIS A 467 -2.43 -10.33 10.08
C HIS A 467 -2.92 -9.78 8.74
N LEU A 468 -3.71 -8.70 8.72
CA LEU A 468 -4.14 -8.05 7.47
C LEU A 468 -2.96 -7.44 6.70
N LEU A 469 -2.03 -6.78 7.40
CA LEU A 469 -0.80 -6.23 6.79
C LEU A 469 0.07 -7.34 6.18
N THR A 470 0.38 -8.37 6.97
CA THR A 470 1.22 -9.50 6.52
C THR A 470 0.59 -10.34 5.41
N THR A 471 -0.75 -10.38 5.32
CA THR A 471 -1.46 -11.04 4.22
C THR A 471 -1.77 -10.10 3.06
N THR A 472 -1.26 -8.86 3.07
CA THR A 472 -1.50 -7.82 2.05
C THR A 472 -2.98 -7.47 1.84
N ARG A 473 -3.82 -7.71 2.85
CA ARG A 473 -5.25 -7.34 2.88
C ARG A 473 -5.50 -6.00 3.54
N TYR A 474 -4.48 -5.34 4.06
CA TYR A 474 -4.53 -3.93 4.45
C TYR A 474 -3.40 -3.20 3.72
N ARG A 475 -3.78 -2.24 2.86
CA ARG A 475 -2.87 -1.51 1.97
C ARG A 475 -3.11 -0.01 2.07
N ARG A 476 -2.06 0.80 1.91
CA ARG A 476 -2.13 2.26 2.06
C ARG A 476 -1.36 2.98 0.96
N ASP A 477 -1.96 4.02 0.40
CA ASP A 477 -1.34 4.99 -0.51
C ASP A 477 -1.57 6.39 0.05
N VAL A 478 -0.65 6.85 0.90
CA VAL A 478 -0.82 8.01 1.77
C VAL A 478 0.32 8.99 1.57
N TYR A 479 -0.01 10.28 1.59
CA TYR A 479 0.90 11.37 1.25
C TYR A 479 0.61 12.65 2.04
#